data_AF-A0A2M8F388-F1
#
_entry.id   AF-A0A2M8F388-F1
#
_cell.length_a   1.000
_cell.length_b   1.000
_cell.length_c   1.000
_cell.angle_alpha   90.00
_cell.angle_beta   90.00
_cell.angle_gamma   90.00
#
_symmetry.space_group_name_H-M   'P 1'
#
loop_
_entity.id
_entity.type
_entity.pdbx_description
1 polymer ?
#
loop_
_entity_poly.entity_id
_entity_poly.type
_entity_poly.pdbx_seq_one_letter_code
_entity_poly.pdbx_strand_id
1 'polypeptide(L)'
;MNIPTQLVHFLSTDNLELPGLLYKPQTPSKKIALYLHGCGSASIFYSKKTEIFAQELISKNIAFFPFNNRGAHYIKKLKKIL
;
A
#
# COMPACT_ATOMS: atom_id res chain seq x y z
N MET A 1 -9.20 1.37 -14.96
CA MET A 1 -8.00 0.71 -15.51
C MET A 1 -7.72 -0.52 -14.65
N ASN A 2 -7.56 -1.71 -15.23
CA ASN A 2 -7.25 -2.91 -14.44
C ASN A 2 -5.73 -2.96 -14.21
N ILE A 3 -5.26 -2.59 -13.03
CA ILE A 3 -3.82 -2.57 -12.70
C ILE A 3 -3.44 -3.96 -12.19
N PRO A 4 -2.46 -4.65 -12.80
CA PRO A 4 -1.91 -5.88 -12.24
C PRO A 4 -1.48 -5.68 -10.80
N THR A 5 -2.12 -6.38 -9.89
CA THR A 5 -1.98 -6.17 -8.45
C THR A 5 -1.74 -7.50 -7.75
N GLN A 6 -0.79 -7.54 -6.82
CA GLN A 6 -0.45 -8.72 -6.04
C GLN A 6 -0.43 -8.39 -4.55
N LEU A 7 -1.14 -9.17 -3.74
CA LEU A 7 -0.98 -9.13 -2.28
C LEU A 7 0.36 -9.78 -1.92
N VAL A 8 1.19 -9.06 -1.18
CA VAL A 8 2.52 -9.51 -0.77
C VAL A 8 2.59 -9.49 0.75
N HIS A 9 3.09 -10.59 1.31
CA HIS A 9 3.42 -10.72 2.71
C HIS A 9 4.93 -10.87 2.82
N PHE A 10 5.55 -10.07 3.69
CA PHE A 10 6.99 -10.14 3.93
C PHE A 10 7.28 -10.03 5.42
N LEU A 11 8.42 -10.59 5.83
CA LEU A 11 8.84 -10.60 7.22
C LEU A 11 9.67 -9.34 7.53
N SER A 12 9.40 -8.73 8.69
CA SER A 12 10.32 -7.79 9.31
C SER A 12 11.57 -8.51 9.84
N THR A 13 12.56 -7.73 10.27
CA THR A 13 13.83 -8.25 10.82
C THR A 13 13.65 -9.10 12.09
N ASP A 14 12.51 -8.97 12.77
CA ASP A 14 12.09 -9.76 13.93
C ASP A 14 10.92 -10.72 13.61
N ASN A 15 10.78 -11.12 12.33
CA ASN A 15 9.84 -12.13 11.85
C ASN A 15 8.35 -11.80 12.03
N LEU A 16 7.96 -10.52 12.10
CA LEU A 16 6.55 -10.15 11.96
C LEU A 16 6.16 -10.05 10.50
N GLU A 17 5.03 -10.64 10.18
CA GLU A 17 4.46 -10.60 8.84
C GLU A 17 3.74 -9.26 8.60
N LEU A 18 4.15 -8.55 7.55
CA LEU A 18 3.58 -7.27 7.15
C LEU A 18 2.91 -7.40 5.78
N PRO A 19 1.63 -7.02 5.65
CA PRO A 19 0.92 -7.07 4.38
C PRO A 19 1.14 -5.80 3.56
N GLY A 20 1.34 -5.97 2.26
CA GLY A 20 1.42 -4.88 1.28
C GLY A 20 0.79 -5.26 -0.04
N LEU A 21 0.57 -4.26 -0.90
CA LEU A 21 -0.10 -4.45 -2.17
C LEU A 21 0.81 -3.96 -3.30
N LEU A 22 1.34 -4.87 -4.10
CA LEU A 22 2.27 -4.56 -5.18
C LEU A 22 1.49 -4.31 -6.48
N TYR A 23 1.51 -3.05 -6.91
CA TYR A 23 0.98 -2.62 -8.20
C TYR A 23 2.10 -2.65 -9.23
N LYS A 24 1.88 -3.36 -10.33
CA LYS A 24 2.86 -3.54 -11.40
C LYS A 24 2.37 -2.88 -12.69
N PRO A 25 3.23 -2.11 -13.39
CA PRO A 25 2.90 -1.67 -14.73
C PRO A 25 2.80 -2.88 -15.68
N GLN A 26 2.10 -2.71 -16.80
CA GLN A 26 1.96 -3.77 -17.80
C GLN A 26 3.32 -4.15 -18.41
N THR A 27 4.19 -3.16 -18.62
CA THR A 27 5.57 -3.38 -19.03
C THR A 27 6.48 -3.49 -17.79
N PRO A 28 7.47 -4.39 -17.77
CA PRO A 28 8.40 -4.49 -16.64
C PRO A 28 9.11 -3.17 -16.36
N SER A 29 9.09 -2.73 -15.10
CA SER A 29 9.78 -1.52 -14.65
C SER A 29 10.96 -1.88 -13.74
N LYS A 30 12.05 -1.12 -13.90
CA LYS A 30 13.20 -1.13 -12.96
C LYS A 30 13.08 -0.07 -11.86
N LYS A 31 11.96 0.68 -11.81
CA LYS A 31 11.70 1.73 -10.83
C LYS A 31 10.55 1.32 -9.94
N ILE A 32 10.70 1.54 -8.64
CA ILE A 32 9.66 1.28 -7.64
C ILE A 32 9.55 2.45 -6.68
N ALA A 33 8.32 2.81 -6.34
CA ALA A 33 8.00 3.71 -5.25
C ALA A 33 7.49 2.90 -4.06
N LEU A 34 8.19 3.01 -2.92
CA LEU A 34 7.76 2.44 -1.65
C LEU A 34 6.95 3.48 -0.88
N TYR A 35 5.84 3.05 -0.25
CA TYR A 35 5.00 3.96 0.52
C TYR A 35 4.70 3.44 1.92
N LEU A 36 5.04 4.27 2.90
CA LEU A 36 4.75 4.11 4.30
C LEU A 36 3.63 5.08 4.69
N HIS A 37 2.60 4.58 5.37
CA HIS A 37 1.57 5.44 5.92
C HIS A 37 2.01 6.06 7.26
N GLY A 38 1.36 7.16 7.66
CA GLY A 38 1.59 7.81 8.96
C GLY A 38 0.98 7.09 10.16
N CYS A 39 1.10 7.67 11.34
CA CYS A 39 0.65 7.07 12.62
C CYS A 39 -0.87 6.90 12.74
N GLY A 40 -1.28 5.89 13.53
CA GLY A 40 -2.66 5.70 13.99
C GLY A 40 -3.42 4.58 13.27
N SER A 41 -4.72 4.80 13.04
CA SER A 41 -5.62 3.85 12.37
C SER A 41 -5.44 3.80 10.84
N ALA A 42 -4.33 4.33 10.33
CA ALA A 42 -4.06 4.42 8.90
C ALA A 42 -3.73 3.03 8.35
N SER A 43 -4.17 2.80 7.12
CA SER A 43 -3.92 1.58 6.38
C SER A 43 -3.76 1.92 4.92
N ILE A 44 -2.99 1.10 4.20
CA ILE A 44 -2.88 1.20 2.75
C ILE A 44 -4.11 0.62 2.05
N PHE A 45 -4.89 -0.22 2.74
CA PHE A 45 -6.10 -0.84 2.19
C PHE A 45 -7.30 0.13 2.24
N TYR A 46 -8.21 -0.04 1.29
CA TYR A 46 -9.45 0.75 1.18
C TYR A 46 -9.21 2.27 1.17
N SER A 47 -8.06 2.70 0.63
CA SER A 47 -7.62 4.09 0.62
C SER A 47 -7.65 4.65 -0.80
N LYS A 48 -8.52 5.65 -1.03
CA LYS A 48 -8.59 6.38 -2.30
C LYS A 48 -7.26 7.05 -2.66
N LYS A 49 -6.48 7.45 -1.65
CA LYS A 49 -5.12 8.00 -1.84
C LYS A 49 -4.18 6.96 -2.44
N THR A 50 -4.21 5.73 -1.92
CA THR A 50 -3.41 4.61 -2.43
C THR A 50 -3.77 4.32 -3.89
N GLU A 51 -5.06 4.34 -4.22
CA GLU A 51 -5.55 4.14 -5.58
C GLU A 51 -5.05 5.22 -6.55
N ILE A 52 -5.17 6.50 -6.18
CA ILE A 52 -4.68 7.63 -7.00
C ILE A 52 -3.17 7.52 -7.24
N PHE A 53 -2.40 7.19 -6.18
CA PHE A 53 -0.96 7.00 -6.31
C PHE A 53 -0.60 5.83 -7.21
N ALA A 54 -1.31 4.70 -7.09
CA ALA A 54 -1.12 3.56 -7.96
C ALA A 54 -1.36 3.95 -9.43
N GLN A 55 -2.48 4.61 -9.74
CA GLN A 55 -2.78 5.03 -11.11
C GLN A 55 -1.70 5.97 -11.68
N GLU A 56 -1.27 6.95 -10.91
CA GLU A 56 -0.34 7.98 -11.36
C GLU A 56 1.11 7.49 -11.52
N LEU A 57 1.55 6.59 -10.64
CA LEU A 57 2.88 5.98 -10.73
C LEU A 57 2.94 4.95 -11.85
N ILE A 58 1.89 4.15 -12.00
CA ILE A 58 1.81 3.12 -13.03
C ILE A 58 1.75 3.75 -14.43
N SER A 59 1.06 4.88 -14.61
CA SER A 59 1.05 5.63 -15.86
C SER A 59 2.44 6.14 -16.29
N LYS A 60 3.38 6.24 -15.33
CA LYS A 60 4.78 6.63 -15.55
C LYS A 60 5.74 5.44 -15.60
N ASN A 61 5.21 4.24 -15.73
CA ASN A 61 5.97 2.99 -15.67
C ASN A 61 6.82 2.87 -14.39
N ILE A 62 6.24 3.22 -13.24
CA ILE A 62 6.86 3.06 -11.91
C ILE A 62 5.99 2.07 -11.13
N ALA A 63 6.58 0.96 -10.68
CA ALA A 63 5.89 0.04 -9.79
C ALA A 63 5.62 0.73 -8.44
N PHE A 64 4.53 0.37 -7.78
CA PHE A 64 4.14 0.99 -6.52
C PHE A 64 3.90 -0.08 -5.47
N PHE A 65 4.57 0.05 -4.32
CA PHE A 65 4.45 -0.88 -3.21
C PHE A 65 4.19 -0.16 -1.89
N PRO A 66 2.92 0.15 -1.61
CA PRO A 66 2.45 0.51 -0.28
C PRO A 66 2.33 -0.75 0.59
N PHE A 67 2.75 -0.65 1.85
CA PHE A 67 2.54 -1.70 2.85
C PHE A 67 2.13 -1.12 4.21
N ASN A 68 1.55 -1.97 5.04
CA ASN A 68 1.15 -1.59 6.39
C ASN A 68 2.32 -1.73 7.36
N ASN A 69 2.50 -0.70 8.19
CA ASN A 69 3.42 -0.75 9.32
C ASN A 69 2.91 -1.75 10.37
N ARG A 70 3.81 -2.24 11.23
CA ARG A 70 3.42 -2.98 12.44
C ARG A 70 2.39 -2.18 13.23
N GLY A 71 1.34 -2.84 13.69
CA GLY A 71 0.31 -2.19 14.48
C GLY A 71 -0.71 -1.39 13.67
N ALA A 72 -0.64 -1.40 12.33
CA ALA A 72 -1.74 -0.88 11.50
C ALA A 72 -3.05 -1.56 11.93
N HIS A 73 -4.14 -0.79 11.96
CA HIS A 73 -5.47 -1.21 12.43
C HIS A 73 -5.62 -1.58 13.92
N TYR A 74 -4.57 -1.54 14.76
CA TYR A 74 -4.73 -1.80 16.20
C TYR A 74 -5.61 -0.77 16.88
N ILE A 75 -5.46 0.51 16.53
CA ILE A 75 -6.28 1.59 17.06
C ILE A 75 -7.45 1.79 16.09
N LYS A 76 -8.67 1.46 16.53
CA LYS A 76 -9.91 1.79 15.81
C LYS A 76 -10.54 3.03 16.44
N LYS A 77 -10.76 4.08 15.66
CA LYS A 77 -11.51 5.26 16.10
C LYS A 77 -12.97 5.10 15.71
N LEU A 78 -13.89 5.17 16.68
CA LEU A 78 -15.30 5.38 16.40
C LEU A 78 -15.47 6.81 15.89
N LYS A 79 -15.89 6.97 14.63
CA LYS A 79 -16.29 8.28 14.11
C LYS A 79 -17.77 8.48 14.44
N LYS A 80 -18.08 9.56 15.17
CA LYS A 80 -19.45 10.05 15.25
C LYS A 80 -19.85 10.56 13.87
N ILE A 81 -20.90 10.00 13.28
CA ILE A 81 -21.54 10.57 12.10
C ILE A 81 -22.43 11.70 12.63
N LEU A 82 -22.11 12.94 12.28
CA LEU A 82 -22.95 14.11 12.51
C LEU A 82 -23.84 14.32 11.29
#